data_AF-A0A1Y1X4W6-F1
#
_entry.id   AF-A0A1Y1X4W6-F1
#
_cell.length_a   1.000
_cell.length_b   1.000
_cell.length_c   1.000
_cell.angle_alpha   90.00
_cell.angle_beta   90.00
_cell.angle_gamma   90.00
#
_symmetry.space_group_name_H-M   'P 1'
#
loop_
_entity.id
_entity.type
_entity.pdbx_description
1 polymer ?
#
loop_
_entity_poly.entity_id
_entity_poly.type
_entity_poly.pdbx_seq_one_letter_code
_entity_poly.pdbx_strand_id
1 'polypeptide(L)'
;MHITMPENTWKEMVKKAQITSQKQNTDFEVEANMSFVYEGKEENYIVDFKLGGKSSTEFSKPGYNIKIKSGDNKSLHGTKHFRLRSDQRDASMMRSKITTDILQKSGLIAVEVGYTELYINNKYMGFWVVSDSVKSKWIKRKFGNNNNEDIKTLYQCKDDSIRFDDESAKNKCVNAEKSYADYMEPFNNFVDQVNAAKTRADLEKIMDVDNFIKYMAWEWLMGSWDHFLGIYGHNLYWYQQPNGKWVYIPYDHDIELGQDLWTKFYPNKPFNHMEDIDFTNVSFKDFELNHPIIKILIHDDDTIFRELLGDIISRVFNPDTLLIHIDEIKKLISPYVKKDRNNNSSKINKRGKDLGFTYEHFLLNSEYTYINNYIKGFKGYGLKDWIRRRYQFAANYYGIYTDTDSSISSNQKHKLIEPRPEPVILSYKSKINKKISGITSLNILYQTIDPPLPDYIPDKTYANHQIPILGVNQYNLNRKSTKSISSTILYTNTTTKIIPTTTTKVKTITNTITSITTITKTKTKTSIIEPTVESENNPCPGIKLGYSCCEKCNSLITNKDGSWSLENFKICSIKYSCF
;
A
#
# COMPACT_ATOMS: atom_id res chain seq x y z
N MET A 1 3.04 23.75 -11.77
CA MET A 1 2.93 23.36 -13.18
C MET A 1 2.01 24.34 -13.89
N HIS A 2 2.44 24.90 -15.02
CA HIS A 2 1.68 25.86 -15.81
C HIS A 2 1.41 25.25 -17.18
N ILE A 3 0.14 25.29 -17.62
CA ILE A 3 -0.31 24.84 -18.94
C ILE A 3 -0.87 26.06 -19.69
N THR A 4 -0.47 26.22 -20.95
CA THR A 4 -0.94 27.32 -21.80
C THR A 4 -1.45 26.78 -23.12
N MET A 5 -2.68 27.14 -23.46
CA MET A 5 -3.39 26.73 -24.68
C MET A 5 -4.35 27.85 -25.16
N PRO A 6 -4.79 27.87 -26.43
CA PRO A 6 -5.78 28.84 -26.88
C PRO A 6 -7.06 28.81 -26.02
N GLU A 7 -7.60 29.96 -25.65
CA GLU A 7 -8.74 30.04 -24.71
C GLU A 7 -9.99 29.33 -25.25
N ASN A 8 -10.16 29.24 -26.58
CA ASN A 8 -11.25 28.45 -27.20
C ASN A 8 -11.05 26.94 -27.04
N THR A 9 -9.80 26.45 -27.09
CA THR A 9 -9.43 25.06 -26.79
C THR A 9 -9.76 24.72 -25.33
N TRP A 10 -9.42 25.62 -24.41
CA TRP A 10 -9.76 25.46 -23.00
C TRP A 10 -11.28 25.48 -22.75
N LYS A 11 -12.03 26.38 -23.39
CA LYS A 11 -13.50 26.42 -23.32
C LYS A 11 -14.15 25.12 -23.80
N GLU A 12 -13.69 24.54 -24.92
CA GLU A 12 -14.22 23.25 -25.39
C GLU A 12 -13.84 22.12 -24.42
N MET A 13 -12.65 22.12 -23.81
CA MET A 13 -12.29 21.15 -22.77
C MET A 13 -13.21 21.24 -21.54
N VAL A 14 -13.46 22.45 -21.03
CA VAL A 14 -14.41 22.67 -19.92
C VAL A 14 -15.82 22.20 -20.30
N LYS A 15 -16.26 22.45 -21.54
CA LYS A 15 -17.55 21.97 -22.05
C LYS A 15 -17.61 20.44 -22.17
N LYS A 16 -16.55 19.77 -22.66
CA LYS A 16 -16.45 18.29 -22.66
C LYS A 16 -16.51 17.69 -21.26
N ALA A 17 -15.99 18.41 -20.26
CA ALA A 17 -16.03 17.97 -18.86
C ALA A 17 -17.43 18.04 -18.22
N GLN A 18 -18.47 18.60 -18.87
CA GLN A 18 -19.81 18.74 -18.28
C GLN A 18 -20.63 17.44 -18.35
N ILE A 19 -20.23 16.42 -17.59
CA ILE A 19 -20.83 15.07 -17.62
C ILE A 19 -21.36 14.62 -16.26
N THR A 20 -22.33 13.71 -16.30
CA THR A 20 -22.93 13.05 -15.13
C THR A 20 -22.67 11.54 -15.12
N SER A 21 -22.16 10.96 -16.21
CA SER A 21 -21.72 9.56 -16.27
C SER A 21 -20.48 9.38 -17.12
N GLN A 22 -19.59 8.45 -16.73
CA GLN A 22 -18.37 8.06 -17.46
C GLN A 22 -18.63 7.62 -18.90
N LYS A 23 -19.85 7.15 -19.21
CA LYS A 23 -20.29 6.82 -20.58
C LYS A 23 -20.34 8.04 -21.52
N GLN A 24 -20.25 9.25 -20.99
CA GLN A 24 -20.22 10.52 -21.73
C GLN A 24 -18.80 11.05 -21.96
N ASN A 25 -17.75 10.33 -21.51
CA ASN A 25 -16.35 10.72 -21.75
C ASN A 25 -16.06 10.76 -23.27
N THR A 26 -15.66 11.93 -23.78
CA THR A 26 -15.36 12.12 -25.22
C THR A 26 -13.87 11.98 -25.57
N ASP A 27 -13.07 11.36 -24.69
CA ASP A 27 -11.62 11.10 -24.81
C ASP A 27 -10.75 12.32 -25.21
N PHE A 28 -11.22 13.53 -24.92
CA PHE A 28 -10.74 14.79 -25.52
C PHE A 28 -9.31 15.16 -25.09
N GLU A 29 -8.44 15.26 -26.10
CA GLU A 29 -7.00 15.52 -26.02
C GLU A 29 -6.66 16.74 -26.89
N VAL A 30 -5.74 17.60 -26.41
CA VAL A 30 -5.31 18.83 -27.10
C VAL A 30 -3.80 18.99 -26.98
N GLU A 31 -3.16 19.65 -27.94
CA GLU A 31 -1.79 20.12 -27.74
C GLU A 31 -1.77 21.35 -26.83
N ALA A 32 -0.82 21.40 -25.90
CA ALA A 32 -0.58 22.54 -25.04
C ALA A 32 0.92 22.72 -24.74
N ASN A 33 1.31 23.94 -24.37
CA ASN A 33 2.62 24.18 -23.77
C ASN A 33 2.55 23.91 -22.27
N MET A 34 3.57 23.24 -21.72
CA MET A 34 3.75 23.00 -20.30
C MET A 34 5.07 23.59 -19.82
N SER A 35 4.98 24.49 -18.85
CA SER A 35 6.10 24.94 -18.02
C SER A 35 6.04 24.24 -16.67
N PHE A 36 7.12 23.55 -16.29
CA PHE A 36 7.29 22.90 -15.00
C PHE A 36 8.37 23.61 -14.20
N VAL A 37 7.98 24.17 -13.05
CA VAL A 37 8.88 24.91 -12.16
C VAL A 37 9.14 24.09 -10.90
N TYR A 38 10.42 23.85 -10.60
CA TYR A 38 10.89 23.10 -9.43
C TYR A 38 12.23 23.66 -8.95
N GLU A 39 12.36 23.92 -7.64
CA GLU A 39 13.58 24.54 -7.04
C GLU A 39 14.05 25.82 -7.76
N GLY A 40 13.10 26.63 -8.27
CA GLY A 40 13.38 27.85 -9.03
C GLY A 40 13.87 27.63 -10.47
N LYS A 41 14.08 26.39 -10.90
CA LYS A 41 14.39 26.03 -12.29
C LYS A 41 13.09 25.82 -13.07
N GLU A 42 13.07 26.24 -14.32
CA GLU A 42 11.94 26.08 -15.23
C GLU A 42 12.28 25.16 -16.40
N GLU A 43 11.47 24.14 -16.62
CA GLU A 43 11.58 23.18 -17.71
C GLU A 43 10.36 23.29 -18.64
N ASN A 44 10.59 23.52 -19.93
CA ASN A 44 9.54 23.78 -20.92
C ASN A 44 9.37 22.63 -21.93
N TYR A 45 8.10 22.27 -22.16
CA TYR A 45 7.66 21.09 -22.92
C TYR A 45 6.43 21.37 -23.77
N ILE A 46 6.33 20.70 -24.93
CA ILE A 46 5.04 20.55 -25.64
C ILE A 46 4.41 19.23 -25.18
N VAL A 47 3.13 19.25 -24.82
CA VAL A 47 2.40 18.09 -24.29
C VAL A 47 1.10 17.83 -25.05
N ASP A 48 0.74 16.55 -25.16
CA ASP A 48 -0.66 16.15 -25.30
C ASP A 48 -1.30 16.23 -23.91
N PHE A 49 -2.32 17.07 -23.76
CA PHE A 49 -3.04 17.35 -22.53
C PHE A 49 -4.50 16.93 -22.67
N LYS A 50 -4.99 16.08 -21.75
CA LYS A 50 -6.22 15.31 -21.94
C LYS A 50 -7.04 15.20 -20.66
N LEU A 51 -8.37 15.21 -20.77
CA LEU A 51 -9.24 14.89 -19.64
C LEU A 51 -9.03 13.42 -19.21
N GLY A 52 -8.68 13.20 -17.94
CA GLY A 52 -8.23 11.91 -17.41
C GLY A 52 -9.16 11.31 -16.36
N GLY A 53 -9.46 10.02 -16.53
CA GLY A 53 -10.22 9.21 -15.58
C GLY A 53 -11.11 8.16 -16.26
N LYS A 54 -11.71 7.26 -15.47
CA LYS A 54 -12.80 6.36 -15.86
C LYS A 54 -14.08 6.87 -15.18
N SER A 55 -14.33 6.43 -13.96
CA SER A 55 -15.40 6.90 -13.06
C SER A 55 -15.09 8.26 -12.43
N SER A 56 -13.81 8.60 -12.25
CA SER A 56 -13.35 9.85 -11.64
C SER A 56 -13.69 11.11 -12.45
N THR A 57 -14.14 10.99 -13.70
CA THR A 57 -14.65 12.13 -14.49
C THR A 57 -16.11 12.49 -14.17
N GLU A 58 -16.84 11.61 -13.46
CA GLU A 58 -18.20 11.90 -12.95
C GLU A 58 -18.20 12.88 -11.76
N PHE A 59 -17.03 13.27 -11.25
CA PHE A 59 -16.88 14.20 -10.13
C PHE A 59 -16.58 15.63 -10.61
N SER A 60 -16.70 16.60 -9.69
CA SER A 60 -16.64 18.03 -10.04
C SER A 60 -15.26 18.52 -10.53
N LYS A 61 -14.18 17.88 -10.10
CA LYS A 61 -12.77 18.15 -10.46
C LYS A 61 -12.19 16.90 -11.15
N PRO A 62 -12.49 16.68 -12.45
CA PRO A 62 -11.93 15.55 -13.21
C PRO A 62 -10.40 15.62 -13.30
N GLY A 63 -9.75 14.48 -13.50
CA GLY A 63 -8.30 14.40 -13.66
C GLY A 63 -7.79 14.89 -15.01
N TYR A 64 -6.47 14.90 -15.18
CA TYR A 64 -5.80 15.11 -16.48
C TYR A 64 -4.74 14.04 -16.74
N ASN A 65 -4.68 13.55 -17.97
CA ASN A 65 -3.56 12.76 -18.48
C ASN A 65 -2.64 13.70 -19.27
N ILE A 66 -1.33 13.60 -19.04
CA ILE A 66 -0.33 14.47 -19.66
C ILE A 66 0.78 13.61 -20.27
N LYS A 67 1.10 13.87 -21.54
CA LYS A 67 2.07 13.13 -22.34
C LYS A 67 3.03 14.10 -23.04
N ILE A 68 4.31 14.03 -22.72
CA ILE A 68 5.35 14.88 -23.34
C ILE A 68 5.60 14.41 -24.78
N LYS A 69 5.43 15.32 -25.76
CA LYS A 69 5.65 15.03 -27.18
C LYS A 69 7.10 14.65 -27.47
N SER A 70 7.30 13.83 -28.50
CA SER A 70 8.56 13.08 -28.63
C SER A 70 9.72 13.76 -29.31
N GLY A 71 9.53 14.93 -29.95
CA GLY A 71 10.52 15.57 -30.83
C GLY A 71 11.92 15.70 -30.22
N ASP A 72 12.02 16.14 -28.96
CA ASP A 72 13.29 16.56 -28.37
C ASP A 72 14.00 15.45 -27.56
N ASN A 73 13.47 14.22 -27.56
CA ASN A 73 13.81 13.13 -26.61
C ASN A 73 13.58 13.42 -25.10
N LYS A 74 13.42 14.69 -24.71
CA LYS A 74 13.13 15.21 -23.35
C LYS A 74 12.12 14.38 -22.55
N SER A 75 12.28 14.38 -21.24
CA SER A 75 11.41 13.70 -20.27
C SER A 75 11.47 14.41 -18.92
N LEU A 76 10.33 14.74 -18.34
CA LEU A 76 10.27 15.32 -16.99
C LEU A 76 10.76 14.28 -15.98
N HIS A 77 11.95 14.50 -15.43
CA HIS A 77 12.64 13.67 -14.43
C HIS A 77 12.61 12.16 -14.74
N GLY A 78 12.70 11.81 -16.04
CA GLY A 78 12.71 10.42 -16.51
C GLY A 78 11.34 9.80 -16.81
N THR A 79 10.24 10.57 -16.81
CA THR A 79 8.95 10.15 -17.39
C THR A 79 8.52 10.99 -18.60
N LYS A 80 7.68 10.39 -19.43
CA LYS A 80 6.94 11.06 -20.53
C LYS A 80 5.42 11.00 -20.35
N HIS A 81 4.89 10.24 -19.40
CA HIS A 81 3.45 10.01 -19.23
C HIS A 81 3.10 10.06 -17.75
N PHE A 82 2.32 11.04 -17.32
CA PHE A 82 1.89 11.19 -15.93
C PHE A 82 0.45 11.68 -15.86
N ARG A 83 -0.18 11.48 -14.71
CA ARG A 83 -1.59 11.84 -14.45
C ARG A 83 -1.63 12.87 -13.34
N LEU A 84 -2.39 13.94 -13.53
CA LEU A 84 -2.84 14.81 -12.45
C LEU A 84 -4.16 14.23 -11.94
N ARG A 85 -4.11 13.64 -10.76
CA ARG A 85 -5.29 13.11 -10.08
C ARG A 85 -5.84 14.13 -9.10
N SER A 86 -7.16 14.20 -9.04
CA SER A 86 -7.88 15.04 -8.08
C SER A 86 -8.13 14.36 -6.74
N ASP A 87 -8.01 13.03 -6.72
CA ASP A 87 -8.26 12.10 -5.60
C ASP A 87 -9.45 12.54 -4.73
N GLN A 88 -10.55 12.94 -5.37
CA GLN A 88 -11.68 13.58 -4.70
C GLN A 88 -12.36 12.72 -3.64
N ARG A 89 -12.20 11.39 -3.69
CA ARG A 89 -12.66 10.42 -2.67
C ARG A 89 -11.84 10.50 -1.37
N ASP A 90 -10.56 10.85 -1.47
CA ASP A 90 -9.67 10.98 -0.34
C ASP A 90 -9.76 12.38 0.28
N ALA A 91 -10.39 12.48 1.45
CA ALA A 91 -10.40 13.72 2.22
C ALA A 91 -8.99 14.13 2.69
N SER A 92 -8.08 13.18 2.89
CA SER A 92 -6.72 13.44 3.36
C SER A 92 -5.76 13.93 2.27
N MET A 93 -6.08 13.72 0.98
CA MET A 93 -5.17 13.99 -0.16
C MET A 93 -3.79 13.29 -0.03
N MET A 94 -3.69 12.18 0.72
CA MET A 94 -2.42 11.52 1.05
C MET A 94 -2.40 10.02 0.79
N ARG A 95 -3.53 9.35 0.52
CA ARG A 95 -3.59 7.90 0.29
C ARG A 95 -2.62 7.46 -0.81
N SER A 96 -2.75 8.02 -2.02
CA SER A 96 -1.84 7.78 -3.15
C SER A 96 -0.36 7.91 -2.82
N LYS A 97 0.02 8.83 -1.92
CA LYS A 97 1.42 9.06 -1.55
C LYS A 97 1.91 8.08 -0.48
N ILE A 98 1.17 7.94 0.62
CA ILE A 98 1.55 7.07 1.74
C ILE A 98 1.57 5.60 1.29
N THR A 99 0.53 5.17 0.56
CA THR A 99 0.39 3.82 0.04
C THR A 99 1.56 3.43 -0.88
N THR A 100 1.99 4.33 -1.77
CA THR A 100 3.15 4.07 -2.66
C THR A 100 4.50 4.23 -1.96
N ASP A 101 4.61 5.07 -0.93
CA ASP A 101 5.79 5.14 -0.07
C ASP A 101 5.99 3.84 0.74
N ILE A 102 4.90 3.22 1.20
CA ILE A 102 4.93 1.91 1.89
C ILE A 102 5.47 0.83 0.96
N LEU A 103 4.97 0.75 -0.29
CA LEU A 103 5.52 -0.16 -1.30
C LEU A 103 7.03 0.07 -1.50
N GLN A 104 7.44 1.32 -1.73
CA GLN A 104 8.84 1.64 -2.02
C GLN A 104 9.78 1.40 -0.82
N LYS A 105 9.38 1.78 0.41
CA LYS A 105 10.14 1.45 1.64
C LYS A 105 10.19 -0.06 1.92
N SER A 106 9.21 -0.83 1.43
CA SER A 106 9.21 -2.30 1.47
C SER A 106 10.02 -2.96 0.34
N GLY A 107 10.61 -2.17 -0.57
CA GLY A 107 11.38 -2.68 -1.73
C GLY A 107 10.51 -3.20 -2.89
N LEU A 108 9.22 -2.92 -2.87
CA LEU A 108 8.28 -3.23 -3.96
C LEU A 108 8.28 -2.12 -5.03
N ILE A 109 7.85 -2.46 -6.24
CA ILE A 109 7.93 -1.57 -7.41
C ILE A 109 6.60 -0.83 -7.59
N ALA A 110 6.48 0.34 -6.95
CA ALA A 110 5.34 1.25 -7.16
C ALA A 110 5.60 2.29 -8.24
N VAL A 111 4.51 2.85 -8.79
CA VAL A 111 4.54 4.15 -9.46
C VAL A 111 4.98 5.24 -8.49
N GLU A 112 5.70 6.23 -9.01
CA GLU A 112 6.12 7.41 -8.28
C GLU A 112 4.96 8.41 -8.15
N VAL A 113 4.68 8.83 -6.92
CA VAL A 113 3.61 9.78 -6.58
C VAL A 113 4.20 11.00 -5.89
N GLY A 114 3.66 12.18 -6.22
CA GLY A 114 4.01 13.46 -5.61
C GLY A 114 2.84 14.45 -5.73
N TYR A 115 3.15 15.75 -5.65
CA TYR A 115 2.16 16.82 -5.66
C TYR A 115 2.52 17.95 -6.61
N THR A 116 1.52 18.68 -7.12
CA THR A 116 1.75 19.93 -7.85
C THR A 116 0.56 20.89 -7.71
N GLU A 117 0.84 22.19 -7.73
CA GLU A 117 -0.17 23.19 -8.10
C GLU A 117 -0.30 23.25 -9.63
N LEU A 118 -1.53 23.27 -10.13
CA LEU A 118 -1.81 23.46 -11.56
C LEU A 118 -2.28 24.89 -11.82
N TYR A 119 -1.78 25.48 -12.90
CA TYR A 119 -2.27 26.73 -13.47
C TYR A 119 -2.59 26.48 -14.96
N ILE A 120 -3.74 26.95 -15.46
CA ILE A 120 -4.10 26.88 -16.88
C ILE A 120 -4.38 28.31 -17.36
N ASN A 121 -3.70 28.76 -18.42
CA ASN A 121 -3.77 30.13 -18.91
C ASN A 121 -3.62 31.17 -17.78
N ASN A 122 -2.59 30.96 -16.93
CA ASN A 122 -2.26 31.71 -15.71
C ASN A 122 -3.34 31.75 -14.59
N LYS A 123 -4.50 31.10 -14.78
CA LYS A 123 -5.51 30.94 -13.73
C LYS A 123 -5.13 29.74 -12.86
N TYR A 124 -5.18 29.88 -11.53
CA TYR A 124 -4.98 28.75 -10.61
C TYR A 124 -6.09 27.71 -10.77
N MET A 125 -5.71 26.44 -10.93
CA MET A 125 -6.59 25.30 -11.19
C MET A 125 -6.49 24.22 -10.10
N GLY A 126 -6.06 24.59 -8.88
CA GLY A 126 -6.07 23.71 -7.72
C GLY A 126 -4.75 22.98 -7.43
N PHE A 127 -4.79 22.20 -6.35
CA PHE A 127 -3.71 21.32 -5.90
C PHE A 127 -4.01 19.88 -6.32
N TRP A 128 -3.01 19.16 -6.83
CA TRP A 128 -3.18 17.87 -7.48
C TRP A 128 -2.15 16.86 -6.97
N VAL A 129 -2.58 15.60 -6.88
CA VAL A 129 -1.66 14.46 -6.81
C VAL A 129 -1.12 14.23 -8.22
N VAL A 130 0.20 14.12 -8.38
CA VAL A 130 0.82 13.70 -9.65
C VAL A 130 1.33 12.27 -9.51
N SER A 131 0.95 11.41 -10.45
CA SER A 131 1.37 10.01 -10.52
C SER A 131 2.04 9.73 -11.86
N ASP A 132 3.16 9.01 -11.85
CA ASP A 132 3.70 8.41 -13.08
C ASP A 132 2.72 7.36 -13.66
N SER A 133 2.91 6.96 -14.91
CA SER A 133 2.08 5.95 -15.59
C SER A 133 2.89 4.74 -16.05
N VAL A 134 2.44 3.55 -15.66
CA VAL A 134 2.99 2.26 -16.12
C VAL A 134 2.79 2.14 -17.64
N LYS A 135 3.90 2.32 -18.36
CA LYS A 135 4.06 2.26 -19.82
C LYS A 135 5.47 1.80 -20.16
N SER A 136 5.75 1.50 -21.42
CA SER A 136 7.06 1.01 -21.89
C SER A 136 8.27 1.78 -21.33
N LYS A 137 8.22 3.13 -21.27
CA LYS A 137 9.32 3.92 -20.68
C LYS A 137 9.48 3.73 -19.17
N TRP A 138 8.38 3.57 -18.42
CA TRP A 138 8.43 3.32 -16.98
C TRP A 138 8.95 1.91 -16.68
N ILE A 139 8.50 0.90 -17.43
CA ILE A 139 9.07 -0.47 -17.38
C ILE A 139 10.57 -0.44 -17.68
N LYS A 140 10.99 0.22 -18.77
CA LYS A 140 12.40 0.40 -19.13
C LYS A 140 13.22 1.14 -18.05
N ARG A 141 12.60 1.98 -17.22
CA ARG A 141 13.25 2.66 -16.08
C ARG A 141 13.38 1.75 -14.86
N LYS A 142 12.32 1.03 -14.48
CA LYS A 142 12.30 0.13 -13.31
C LYS A 142 13.09 -1.16 -13.55
N PHE A 143 12.77 -1.89 -14.62
CA PHE A 143 13.33 -3.20 -14.97
C PHE A 143 14.56 -3.11 -15.88
N GLY A 144 14.86 -1.94 -16.43
CA GLY A 144 15.94 -1.76 -17.40
C GLY A 144 15.50 -2.03 -18.83
N ASN A 145 16.44 -1.81 -19.75
CA ASN A 145 16.21 -1.78 -21.19
C ASN A 145 17.30 -2.60 -21.87
N ASN A 146 17.06 -3.89 -22.05
CA ASN A 146 17.99 -4.77 -22.76
C ASN A 146 17.89 -4.43 -24.26
N ASN A 147 19.03 -4.18 -24.91
CA ASN A 147 19.18 -3.99 -26.35
C ASN A 147 18.24 -2.96 -27.04
N ASN A 148 17.64 -2.04 -26.27
CA ASN A 148 16.56 -1.12 -26.70
C ASN A 148 15.21 -1.78 -27.09
N GLU A 149 15.04 -3.09 -26.94
CA GLU A 149 13.86 -3.87 -27.37
C GLU A 149 12.52 -3.35 -26.82
N ASP A 150 11.45 -3.45 -27.61
CA ASP A 150 10.13 -2.95 -27.22
C ASP A 150 9.43 -3.84 -26.18
N ILE A 151 8.67 -3.20 -25.28
CA ILE A 151 7.96 -3.89 -24.20
C ILE A 151 6.64 -4.47 -24.75
N LYS A 152 6.75 -5.65 -25.37
CA LYS A 152 5.60 -6.39 -25.93
C LYS A 152 4.73 -7.05 -24.86
N THR A 153 5.32 -7.42 -23.73
CA THR A 153 4.72 -8.31 -22.70
C THR A 153 4.17 -7.57 -21.48
N LEU A 154 3.63 -6.37 -21.66
CA LEU A 154 2.96 -5.59 -20.61
C LEU A 154 1.44 -5.59 -20.83
N TYR A 155 0.70 -6.09 -19.85
CA TYR A 155 -0.75 -6.27 -19.93
C TYR A 155 -1.44 -5.51 -18.80
N GLN A 156 -2.54 -4.83 -19.10
CA GLN A 156 -3.31 -4.00 -18.17
C GLN A 156 -4.69 -4.60 -17.91
N CYS A 157 -5.00 -4.84 -16.64
CA CYS A 157 -6.32 -5.23 -16.18
C CYS A 157 -7.00 -3.97 -15.60
N LYS A 158 -7.89 -3.39 -16.40
CA LYS A 158 -8.49 -2.03 -16.26
C LYS A 158 -10.03 -2.02 -16.32
N ASP A 159 -10.61 -3.22 -16.30
CA ASP A 159 -12.04 -3.46 -16.35
C ASP A 159 -12.42 -4.47 -15.26
N ASP A 160 -13.66 -4.33 -14.79
CA ASP A 160 -14.09 -4.72 -13.46
C ASP A 160 -14.32 -6.24 -13.30
N SER A 161 -14.01 -6.76 -12.10
CA SER A 161 -14.03 -8.18 -11.70
C SER A 161 -13.16 -9.08 -12.57
N ILE A 162 -11.85 -9.01 -12.35
CA ILE A 162 -10.84 -9.87 -12.99
C ILE A 162 -10.37 -10.97 -12.04
N ARG A 163 -10.33 -12.20 -12.55
CA ARG A 163 -9.76 -13.40 -11.91
C ARG A 163 -9.11 -14.29 -12.96
N PHE A 164 -8.24 -15.20 -12.50
CA PHE A 164 -7.62 -16.21 -13.36
C PHE A 164 -8.52 -17.44 -13.56
N ASP A 165 -9.28 -17.81 -12.54
CA ASP A 165 -10.03 -19.07 -12.42
C ASP A 165 -11.44 -19.05 -13.07
N ASP A 166 -11.82 -17.97 -13.74
CA ASP A 166 -13.12 -17.80 -14.42
C ASP A 166 -13.00 -17.30 -15.88
N GLU A 167 -11.82 -17.44 -16.48
CA GLU A 167 -11.43 -16.89 -17.80
C GLU A 167 -11.49 -15.35 -17.93
N SER A 168 -11.93 -14.60 -16.91
CA SER A 168 -12.13 -13.15 -17.06
C SER A 168 -10.82 -12.39 -17.31
N ALA A 169 -9.69 -12.82 -16.72
CA ALA A 169 -8.37 -12.24 -16.99
C ALA A 169 -8.04 -12.22 -18.49
N LYS A 170 -8.17 -13.36 -19.18
CA LYS A 170 -7.89 -13.47 -20.62
C LYS A 170 -8.83 -12.60 -21.46
N ASN A 171 -10.05 -12.36 -20.97
CA ASN A 171 -11.12 -11.66 -21.68
C ASN A 171 -11.19 -10.14 -21.44
N LYS A 172 -10.73 -9.61 -20.29
CA LYS A 172 -10.78 -8.15 -19.99
C LYS A 172 -9.41 -7.50 -19.71
N CYS A 173 -8.35 -8.25 -19.46
CA CYS A 173 -6.99 -7.69 -19.50
C CYS A 173 -6.56 -7.55 -20.96
N VAL A 174 -5.85 -6.46 -21.28
CA VAL A 174 -5.43 -6.13 -22.66
C VAL A 174 -3.96 -5.74 -22.70
N ASN A 175 -3.29 -5.88 -23.85
CA ASN A 175 -1.95 -5.34 -24.00
C ASN A 175 -1.94 -3.82 -23.74
N ALA A 176 -0.98 -3.36 -22.94
CA ALA A 176 -0.90 -1.97 -22.51
C ALA A 176 -0.44 -1.03 -23.63
N GLU A 177 0.21 -1.52 -24.69
CA GLU A 177 0.60 -0.74 -25.86
C GLU A 177 -0.24 -1.15 -27.07
N LYS A 178 -0.95 -0.18 -27.67
CA LYS A 178 -1.96 -0.45 -28.72
C LYS A 178 -1.40 -1.16 -29.96
N SER A 179 -0.11 -1.03 -30.23
CA SER A 179 0.59 -1.71 -31.33
C SER A 179 0.77 -3.22 -31.14
N TYR A 180 0.51 -3.74 -29.95
CA TYR A 180 0.61 -5.15 -29.59
C TYR A 180 -0.71 -5.71 -29.03
N ALA A 181 -1.85 -5.09 -29.38
CA ALA A 181 -3.18 -5.48 -28.90
C ALA A 181 -3.48 -6.98 -29.08
N ASP A 182 -3.09 -7.55 -30.23
CA ASP A 182 -3.32 -8.96 -30.56
C ASP A 182 -2.27 -9.92 -29.96
N TYR A 183 -1.21 -9.40 -29.33
CA TYR A 183 -0.13 -10.19 -28.74
C TYR A 183 -0.49 -10.71 -27.34
N MET A 184 -1.62 -11.41 -27.24
CA MET A 184 -2.21 -11.90 -25.99
C MET A 184 -1.81 -13.33 -25.62
N GLU A 185 -1.26 -14.12 -26.53
CA GLU A 185 -0.88 -15.53 -26.27
C GLU A 185 0.01 -15.69 -25.03
N PRO A 186 1.10 -14.92 -24.80
CA PRO A 186 1.94 -15.13 -23.63
C PRO A 186 1.20 -14.92 -22.31
N PHE A 187 0.27 -13.96 -22.26
CA PHE A 187 -0.54 -13.70 -21.08
C PHE A 187 -1.60 -14.78 -20.85
N ASN A 188 -2.28 -15.22 -21.91
CA ASN A 188 -3.26 -16.30 -21.82
C ASN A 188 -2.60 -17.60 -21.34
N ASN A 189 -1.45 -17.94 -21.93
CA ASN A 189 -0.60 -19.08 -21.55
C ASN A 189 -0.09 -18.97 -20.10
N PHE A 190 0.23 -17.76 -19.62
CA PHE A 190 0.53 -17.53 -18.19
C PHE A 190 -0.68 -17.79 -17.28
N VAL A 191 -1.88 -17.32 -17.63
CA VAL A 191 -3.11 -17.62 -16.87
C VAL A 191 -3.38 -19.12 -16.84
N ASP A 192 -3.22 -19.82 -17.97
CA ASP A 192 -3.37 -21.28 -18.04
C ASP A 192 -2.32 -22.02 -17.19
N GLN A 193 -1.06 -21.57 -17.18
CA GLN A 193 -0.01 -22.14 -16.33
C GLN A 193 -0.27 -21.89 -14.84
N VAL A 194 -0.84 -20.75 -14.45
CA VAL A 194 -1.26 -20.48 -13.06
C VAL A 194 -2.43 -21.38 -12.65
N ASN A 195 -3.44 -21.55 -13.51
CA ASN A 195 -4.59 -22.42 -13.24
C ASN A 195 -4.22 -23.91 -13.22
N ALA A 196 -3.20 -24.32 -13.98
CA ALA A 196 -2.69 -25.70 -14.01
C ALA A 196 -1.71 -26.02 -12.87
N ALA A 197 -1.19 -25.01 -12.16
CA ALA A 197 -0.22 -25.19 -11.08
C ALA A 197 -0.84 -25.92 -9.89
N LYS A 198 -0.08 -26.86 -9.30
CA LYS A 198 -0.51 -27.64 -8.12
C LYS A 198 0.35 -27.38 -6.89
N THR A 199 1.52 -26.76 -7.09
CA THR A 199 2.51 -26.50 -6.04
C THR A 199 3.08 -25.10 -6.20
N ARG A 200 3.63 -24.54 -5.10
CA ARG A 200 4.44 -23.32 -5.14
C ARG A 200 5.59 -23.45 -6.15
N ALA A 201 6.22 -24.61 -6.25
CA ALA A 201 7.33 -24.87 -7.18
C ALA A 201 6.91 -24.82 -8.67
N ASP A 202 5.62 -24.99 -9.00
CA ASP A 202 5.12 -24.77 -10.36
C ASP A 202 5.02 -23.28 -10.68
N LEU A 203 4.49 -22.49 -9.74
CA LEU A 203 4.39 -21.04 -9.84
C LEU A 203 5.77 -20.38 -9.85
N GLU A 204 6.74 -20.92 -9.11
CA GLU A 204 8.13 -20.45 -9.12
C GLU A 204 8.85 -20.63 -10.46
N LYS A 205 8.37 -21.50 -11.36
CA LYS A 205 8.91 -21.59 -12.73
C LYS A 205 8.52 -20.36 -13.57
N ILE A 206 7.32 -19.82 -13.31
CA ILE A 206 6.64 -18.88 -14.22
C ILE A 206 6.57 -17.44 -13.68
N MET A 207 6.64 -17.23 -12.35
CA MET A 207 6.50 -15.89 -11.74
C MET A 207 7.44 -15.64 -10.56
N ASP A 208 7.57 -14.37 -10.17
CA ASP A 208 8.33 -13.92 -9.00
C ASP A 208 7.48 -14.09 -7.72
N VAL A 209 7.39 -15.33 -7.24
CA VAL A 209 6.42 -15.76 -6.22
C VAL A 209 6.50 -14.96 -4.91
N ASP A 210 7.69 -14.83 -4.30
CA ASP A 210 7.81 -14.09 -3.03
C ASP A 210 7.54 -12.59 -3.20
N ASN A 211 7.83 -12.05 -4.39
CA ASN A 211 7.46 -10.68 -4.71
C ASN A 211 5.93 -10.50 -4.82
N PHE A 212 5.23 -11.46 -5.42
CA PHE A 212 3.77 -11.50 -5.44
C PHE A 212 3.15 -11.66 -4.04
N ILE A 213 3.62 -12.63 -3.24
CA ILE A 213 3.13 -12.84 -1.85
C ILE A 213 3.30 -11.55 -1.03
N LYS A 214 4.41 -10.83 -1.19
CA LYS A 214 4.65 -9.55 -0.51
C LYS A 214 3.70 -8.44 -0.96
N TYR A 215 3.28 -8.39 -2.23
CA TYR A 215 2.18 -7.52 -2.64
C TYR A 215 0.85 -7.93 -1.99
N MET A 216 0.54 -9.22 -1.85
CA MET A 216 -0.70 -9.66 -1.19
C MET A 216 -0.72 -9.29 0.30
N ALA A 217 0.42 -9.42 0.99
CA ALA A 217 0.58 -8.93 2.36
C ALA A 217 0.37 -7.41 2.46
N TRP A 218 0.86 -6.64 1.49
CA TRP A 218 0.62 -5.20 1.39
C TRP A 218 -0.84 -4.86 1.10
N GLU A 219 -1.52 -5.51 0.13
CA GLU A 219 -2.93 -5.25 -0.20
C GLU A 219 -3.84 -5.41 1.02
N TRP A 220 -3.59 -6.44 1.84
CA TRP A 220 -4.34 -6.67 3.07
C TRP A 220 -4.07 -5.61 4.16
N LEU A 221 -2.81 -5.19 4.35
CA LEU A 221 -2.48 -4.08 5.25
C LEU A 221 -3.13 -2.76 4.78
N MET A 222 -3.18 -2.54 3.47
CA MET A 222 -3.84 -1.39 2.86
C MET A 222 -5.36 -1.47 2.97
N GLY A 223 -5.93 -2.68 3.00
CA GLY A 223 -7.36 -2.91 2.83
C GLY A 223 -7.83 -2.62 1.41
N SER A 224 -7.00 -2.89 0.39
CA SER A 224 -7.40 -2.66 -1.01
C SER A 224 -8.44 -3.69 -1.45
N TRP A 225 -9.63 -3.21 -1.79
CA TRP A 225 -10.77 -4.00 -2.29
C TRP A 225 -10.94 -3.90 -3.81
N ASP A 226 -10.18 -3.00 -4.46
CA ASP A 226 -10.18 -2.81 -5.92
C ASP A 226 -9.03 -3.56 -6.60
N HIS A 227 -7.99 -4.00 -5.88
CA HIS A 227 -6.85 -4.76 -6.43
C HIS A 227 -7.09 -6.29 -6.43
N PHE A 228 -6.02 -7.09 -6.52
CA PHE A 228 -6.07 -8.52 -6.85
C PHE A 228 -6.85 -9.35 -5.82
N LEU A 229 -6.75 -9.03 -4.53
CA LEU A 229 -7.46 -9.76 -3.46
C LEU A 229 -8.98 -9.47 -3.41
N GLY A 230 -9.44 -8.41 -4.08
CA GLY A 230 -10.78 -7.85 -3.95
C GLY A 230 -11.74 -8.19 -5.10
N ILE A 231 -13.01 -7.82 -4.95
CA ILE A 231 -14.11 -8.20 -5.86
C ILE A 231 -13.96 -7.64 -7.28
N TYR A 232 -13.14 -6.61 -7.45
CA TYR A 232 -12.87 -6.00 -8.75
C TYR A 232 -11.62 -6.58 -9.46
N GLY A 233 -10.62 -7.12 -8.74
CA GLY A 233 -9.40 -7.66 -9.37
C GLY A 233 -8.71 -6.66 -10.31
N HIS A 234 -8.84 -5.38 -10.03
CA HIS A 234 -8.75 -4.27 -10.97
C HIS A 234 -7.51 -3.40 -10.70
N ASN A 235 -7.29 -2.38 -11.53
CA ASN A 235 -6.22 -1.40 -11.40
C ASN A 235 -4.81 -2.02 -11.23
N LEU A 236 -4.52 -3.06 -12.02
CA LEU A 236 -3.26 -3.79 -11.99
C LEU A 236 -2.67 -4.04 -13.39
N TYR A 237 -1.36 -4.24 -13.43
CA TYR A 237 -0.63 -4.72 -14.61
C TYR A 237 0.08 -6.05 -14.32
N TRP A 238 0.20 -6.87 -15.36
CA TRP A 238 1.10 -8.02 -15.42
C TRP A 238 2.21 -7.74 -16.44
N TYR A 239 3.45 -8.04 -16.08
CA TYR A 239 4.61 -7.87 -16.96
C TYR A 239 5.48 -9.13 -16.98
N GLN A 240 5.76 -9.68 -18.16
CA GLN A 240 6.76 -10.73 -18.31
C GLN A 240 8.15 -10.11 -18.46
N GLN A 241 9.02 -10.38 -17.49
CA GLN A 241 10.37 -9.84 -17.45
C GLN A 241 11.31 -10.54 -18.43
N PRO A 242 12.49 -9.96 -18.75
CA PRO A 242 13.47 -10.57 -19.65
C PRO A 242 14.09 -11.90 -19.19
N ASN A 243 13.81 -12.36 -17.97
CA ASN A 243 14.15 -13.71 -17.49
C ASN A 243 12.98 -14.72 -17.64
N GLY A 244 11.94 -14.37 -18.39
CA GLY A 244 10.74 -15.17 -18.61
C GLY A 244 9.70 -15.13 -17.48
N LYS A 245 10.05 -14.62 -16.29
CA LYS A 245 9.16 -14.61 -15.13
C LYS A 245 8.21 -13.42 -15.09
N TRP A 246 6.95 -13.69 -14.80
CA TRP A 246 5.90 -12.69 -14.61
C TRP A 246 5.97 -11.98 -13.26
N VAL A 247 5.60 -10.70 -13.24
CA VAL A 247 5.43 -9.87 -12.04
C VAL A 247 4.11 -9.12 -12.03
N TYR A 248 3.61 -8.90 -10.82
CA TYR A 248 2.44 -8.10 -10.49
C TYR A 248 2.82 -6.64 -10.22
N ILE A 249 2.02 -5.68 -10.69
CA ILE A 249 2.26 -4.24 -10.52
C ILE A 249 0.93 -3.48 -10.30
N PRO A 250 0.58 -3.08 -9.07
CA PRO A 250 -0.64 -2.31 -8.77
C PRO A 250 -0.49 -0.81 -9.09
N TYR A 251 -1.57 -0.17 -9.53
CA TYR A 251 -1.65 1.29 -9.76
C TYR A 251 -2.99 1.86 -9.23
N ASP A 252 -3.21 3.18 -9.33
CA ASP A 252 -4.49 3.82 -8.97
C ASP A 252 -4.83 3.81 -7.46
N HIS A 253 -3.83 4.13 -6.63
CA HIS A 253 -3.85 4.07 -5.17
C HIS A 253 -4.65 5.20 -4.46
N ASP A 254 -5.88 5.55 -4.90
CA ASP A 254 -6.72 6.57 -4.22
C ASP A 254 -7.69 6.02 -3.15
N ILE A 255 -7.73 4.71 -2.93
CA ILE A 255 -8.79 4.03 -2.15
C ILE A 255 -8.30 3.00 -1.11
N GLU A 256 -7.04 3.10 -0.70
CA GLU A 256 -6.47 2.28 0.39
C GLU A 256 -6.65 2.96 1.75
N LEU A 257 -6.05 2.35 2.79
CA LEU A 257 -6.02 2.85 4.16
C LEU A 257 -7.43 3.13 4.68
N GLY A 258 -8.31 2.13 4.49
CA GLY A 258 -9.68 2.14 4.97
C GLY A 258 -10.66 3.03 4.22
N GLN A 259 -10.43 3.33 2.93
CA GLN A 259 -11.39 4.05 2.09
C GLN A 259 -12.37 3.08 1.41
N ASP A 260 -13.66 3.43 1.43
CA ASP A 260 -14.77 2.81 0.71
C ASP A 260 -14.89 1.27 0.87
N LEU A 261 -14.53 0.73 2.04
CA LEU A 261 -14.69 -0.69 2.39
C LEU A 261 -16.13 -1.04 2.78
N TRP A 262 -16.83 -1.83 1.95
CA TRP A 262 -18.22 -2.25 2.20
C TRP A 262 -18.33 -3.76 2.37
N THR A 263 -19.14 -4.23 3.33
CA THR A 263 -19.35 -5.67 3.63
C THR A 263 -19.80 -6.46 2.40
N LYS A 264 -20.59 -5.81 1.53
CA LYS A 264 -21.07 -6.34 0.24
C LYS A 264 -19.96 -6.70 -0.76
N PHE A 265 -18.76 -6.13 -0.64
CA PHE A 265 -17.61 -6.48 -1.50
C PHE A 265 -16.96 -7.82 -1.13
N TYR A 266 -17.42 -8.48 -0.06
CA TYR A 266 -16.87 -9.74 0.45
C TYR A 266 -17.92 -10.85 0.39
N PRO A 267 -18.36 -11.28 -0.82
CA PRO A 267 -19.38 -12.30 -0.98
C PRO A 267 -18.97 -13.61 -0.31
N ASN A 268 -19.93 -14.32 0.27
CA ASN A 268 -19.77 -15.58 1.00
C ASN A 268 -18.87 -15.51 2.25
N LYS A 269 -18.33 -14.35 2.65
CA LYS A 269 -17.63 -14.17 3.92
C LYS A 269 -18.63 -13.93 5.07
N PRO A 270 -18.34 -14.33 6.32
CA PRO A 270 -19.35 -14.35 7.42
C PRO A 270 -19.97 -13.00 7.79
N PHE A 271 -19.38 -11.89 7.36
CA PHE A 271 -19.84 -10.52 7.63
C PHE A 271 -20.57 -9.86 6.43
N ASN A 272 -20.72 -10.53 5.29
CA ASN A 272 -21.29 -9.95 4.06
C ASN A 272 -22.68 -9.33 4.26
N HIS A 273 -23.48 -9.89 5.18
CA HIS A 273 -24.85 -9.47 5.47
C HIS A 273 -24.95 -8.44 6.62
N MET A 274 -23.83 -7.99 7.19
CA MET A 274 -23.81 -6.98 8.25
C MET A 274 -23.83 -5.56 7.65
N GLU A 275 -24.47 -4.59 8.34
CA GLU A 275 -24.55 -3.19 7.88
C GLU A 275 -23.15 -2.58 7.72
N ASP A 276 -22.30 -2.74 8.74
CA ASP A 276 -20.92 -2.28 8.76
C ASP A 276 -20.11 -3.10 9.78
N ILE A 277 -18.77 -3.08 9.65
CA ILE A 277 -17.83 -3.78 10.54
C ILE A 277 -16.54 -2.99 10.72
N ASP A 278 -15.78 -3.32 11.75
CA ASP A 278 -14.38 -2.90 11.85
C ASP A 278 -13.50 -3.77 10.95
N PHE A 279 -13.21 -3.23 9.76
CA PHE A 279 -12.43 -3.90 8.72
C PHE A 279 -10.97 -4.13 9.10
N THR A 280 -10.44 -3.40 10.10
CA THR A 280 -9.06 -3.56 10.56
C THR A 280 -8.85 -4.88 11.30
N ASN A 281 -9.94 -5.45 11.85
CA ASN A 281 -9.97 -6.76 12.50
C ASN A 281 -10.35 -7.93 11.57
N VAL A 282 -10.35 -7.72 10.24
CA VAL A 282 -10.59 -8.79 9.26
C VAL A 282 -9.28 -9.48 8.91
N SER A 283 -9.19 -10.79 9.14
CA SER A 283 -8.02 -11.62 8.84
C SER A 283 -7.72 -11.69 7.33
N PHE A 284 -6.51 -12.09 6.93
CA PHE A 284 -6.18 -12.26 5.52
C PHE A 284 -7.14 -13.24 4.82
N LYS A 285 -7.44 -14.37 5.47
CA LYS A 285 -8.35 -15.42 4.99
C LYS A 285 -9.81 -14.98 4.89
N ASP A 286 -10.23 -14.05 5.74
CA ASP A 286 -11.59 -13.47 5.67
C ASP A 286 -11.68 -12.30 4.68
N PHE A 287 -10.54 -11.71 4.30
CA PHE A 287 -10.43 -10.60 3.35
C PHE A 287 -10.36 -11.06 1.89
N GLU A 288 -9.42 -11.95 1.55
CA GLU A 288 -9.21 -12.38 0.15
C GLU A 288 -10.39 -13.23 -0.38
N LEU A 289 -10.74 -13.12 -1.66
CA LEU A 289 -11.96 -13.76 -2.19
C LEU A 289 -11.74 -15.18 -2.74
N ASN A 290 -11.12 -16.05 -1.94
CA ASN A 290 -10.86 -17.47 -2.24
C ASN A 290 -10.17 -17.66 -3.61
N HIS A 291 -9.05 -16.99 -3.86
CA HIS A 291 -8.31 -17.11 -5.13
C HIS A 291 -7.47 -18.40 -5.13
N PRO A 292 -7.56 -19.30 -6.13
CA PRO A 292 -6.86 -20.60 -6.10
C PRO A 292 -5.33 -20.49 -5.94
N ILE A 293 -4.70 -19.49 -6.57
CA ILE A 293 -3.27 -19.18 -6.38
C ILE A 293 -2.93 -18.80 -4.93
N ILE A 294 -3.82 -18.10 -4.22
CA ILE A 294 -3.64 -17.68 -2.83
C ILE A 294 -3.74 -18.88 -1.88
N LYS A 295 -4.52 -19.91 -2.22
CA LYS A 295 -4.47 -21.19 -1.50
C LYS A 295 -3.07 -21.81 -1.54
N ILE A 296 -2.54 -21.99 -2.75
CA ILE A 296 -1.24 -22.63 -3.01
C ILE A 296 -0.06 -21.86 -2.39
N LEU A 297 -0.14 -20.52 -2.35
CA LEU A 297 0.96 -19.65 -1.91
C LEU A 297 0.88 -19.16 -0.46
N ILE A 298 -0.30 -19.22 0.19
CA ILE A 298 -0.53 -18.60 1.51
C ILE A 298 -1.39 -19.48 2.44
N HIS A 299 -2.52 -20.06 1.98
CA HIS A 299 -3.39 -20.81 2.92
C HIS A 299 -2.93 -22.22 3.23
N ASP A 300 -2.16 -22.86 2.34
CA ASP A 300 -1.60 -24.20 2.57
C ASP A 300 -0.32 -24.15 3.46
N ASP A 301 0.41 -23.03 3.44
CA ASP A 301 1.48 -22.66 4.38
C ASP A 301 1.66 -21.12 4.37
N ASP A 302 1.39 -20.44 5.50
CA ASP A 302 1.51 -18.98 5.60
C ASP A 302 2.87 -18.52 6.15
N THR A 303 3.85 -19.41 6.34
CA THR A 303 5.16 -19.10 6.94
C THR A 303 5.88 -17.97 6.19
N ILE A 304 5.99 -18.09 4.86
CA ILE A 304 6.62 -17.06 4.01
C ILE A 304 5.77 -15.79 3.93
N PHE A 305 4.43 -15.91 3.93
CA PHE A 305 3.55 -14.74 3.99
C PHE A 305 3.77 -13.96 5.29
N ARG A 306 3.86 -14.64 6.43
CA ARG A 306 4.11 -14.06 7.75
C ARG A 306 5.48 -13.37 7.81
N GLU A 307 6.52 -13.99 7.26
CA GLU A 307 7.86 -13.36 7.15
C GLU A 307 7.79 -12.05 6.33
N LEU A 308 7.18 -12.11 5.14
CA LEU A 308 7.05 -10.97 4.23
C LEU A 308 6.15 -9.84 4.79
N LEU A 309 5.12 -10.19 5.56
CA LEU A 309 4.29 -9.26 6.30
C LEU A 309 5.07 -8.59 7.44
N GLY A 310 5.83 -9.37 8.21
CA GLY A 310 6.73 -8.86 9.26
C GLY A 310 7.83 -7.95 8.72
N ASP A 311 8.32 -8.21 7.51
CA ASP A 311 9.26 -7.32 6.80
C ASP A 311 8.61 -5.96 6.47
N ILE A 312 7.39 -5.94 5.91
CA ILE A 312 6.64 -4.69 5.65
C ILE A 312 6.38 -3.93 6.96
N ILE A 313 5.92 -4.62 8.00
CA ILE A 313 5.56 -4.02 9.29
C ILE A 313 6.80 -3.44 9.98
N SER A 314 7.88 -4.21 10.13
CA SER A 314 9.11 -3.75 10.78
C SER A 314 9.86 -2.67 10.00
N ARG A 315 9.68 -2.56 8.67
CA ARG A 315 10.31 -1.49 7.88
C ARG A 315 9.48 -0.21 7.81
N VAL A 316 8.16 -0.33 7.69
CA VAL A 316 7.29 0.83 7.42
C VAL A 316 5.88 0.75 7.99
N PHE A 317 5.19 -0.40 7.96
CA PHE A 317 3.81 -0.49 8.46
C PHE A 317 3.75 -0.66 9.98
N ASN A 318 4.37 0.28 10.68
CA ASN A 318 4.37 0.41 12.13
C ASN A 318 4.06 1.86 12.53
N PRO A 319 3.51 2.10 13.73
CA PRO A 319 3.07 3.42 14.14
C PRO A 319 4.22 4.43 14.30
N ASP A 320 5.43 4.02 14.68
CA ASP A 320 6.56 4.96 14.75
C ASP A 320 6.89 5.56 13.38
N THR A 321 7.02 4.70 12.37
CA THR A 321 7.41 5.11 11.01
C THR A 321 6.29 5.88 10.32
N LEU A 322 5.05 5.38 10.36
CA LEU A 322 3.96 5.95 9.56
C LEU A 322 3.29 7.17 10.17
N LEU A 323 3.18 7.27 11.50
CA LEU A 323 2.51 8.42 12.11
C LEU A 323 3.36 9.69 11.95
N ILE A 324 4.69 9.57 12.07
CA ILE A 324 5.64 10.65 11.76
C ILE A 324 5.57 11.02 10.27
N HIS A 325 5.63 10.05 9.37
CA HIS A 325 5.55 10.26 7.92
C HIS A 325 4.24 10.91 7.48
N ILE A 326 3.12 10.60 8.14
CA ILE A 326 1.83 11.29 7.97
C ILE A 326 1.93 12.76 8.41
N ASP A 327 2.48 13.04 9.59
CA ASP A 327 2.61 14.43 10.07
C ASP A 327 3.55 15.27 9.20
N GLU A 328 4.59 14.67 8.62
CA GLU A 328 5.48 15.31 7.63
C GLU A 328 4.74 15.67 6.34
N ILE A 329 4.04 14.73 5.70
CA ILE A 329 3.28 15.01 4.48
C ILE A 329 2.13 15.98 4.78
N LYS A 330 1.40 15.78 5.89
CA LYS A 330 0.31 16.66 6.32
C LYS A 330 0.79 18.11 6.46
N LYS A 331 1.92 18.32 7.14
CA LYS A 331 2.56 19.63 7.29
C LYS A 331 2.98 20.23 5.94
N LEU A 332 3.53 19.43 5.04
CA LEU A 332 3.93 19.85 3.70
C LEU A 332 2.73 20.30 2.84
N ILE A 333 1.65 19.51 2.79
CA ILE A 333 0.53 19.76 1.87
C ILE A 333 -0.57 20.66 2.44
N SER A 334 -0.68 20.77 3.76
CA SER A 334 -1.71 21.55 4.48
C SER A 334 -2.03 22.94 3.88
N PRO A 335 -1.05 23.84 3.60
CA PRO A 335 -1.37 25.16 3.04
C PRO A 335 -1.97 25.07 1.62
N TYR A 336 -1.52 24.12 0.80
CA TYR A 336 -2.01 23.91 -0.56
C TYR A 336 -3.40 23.26 -0.57
N VAL A 337 -3.67 22.30 0.33
CA VAL A 337 -5.01 21.73 0.51
C VAL A 337 -5.98 22.81 1.00
N LYS A 338 -5.57 23.69 1.92
CA LYS A 338 -6.38 24.85 2.34
C LYS A 338 -6.72 25.78 1.17
N LYS A 339 -5.73 26.09 0.32
CA LYS A 339 -5.90 26.91 -0.91
C LYS A 339 -6.80 26.24 -1.95
N ASP A 340 -6.72 24.92 -2.13
CA ASP A 340 -7.59 24.13 -3.03
C ASP A 340 -9.03 24.06 -2.52
N ARG A 341 -9.26 23.69 -1.25
CA ARG A 341 -10.63 23.56 -0.72
C ARG A 341 -11.36 24.92 -0.61
N ASN A 342 -10.62 26.02 -0.50
CA ASN A 342 -11.16 27.38 -0.56
C ASN A 342 -11.41 27.89 -1.99
N ASN A 343 -11.08 27.15 -3.05
CA ASN A 343 -11.16 27.63 -4.44
C ASN A 343 -11.85 26.64 -5.41
N ASN A 344 -12.99 27.05 -5.97
CA ASN A 344 -13.80 26.25 -6.88
C ASN A 344 -13.36 26.32 -8.37
N SER A 345 -12.21 26.92 -8.69
CA SER A 345 -11.67 26.99 -10.06
C SER A 345 -11.32 25.63 -10.65
N SER A 346 -10.74 24.74 -9.83
CA SER A 346 -10.36 23.37 -10.20
C SER A 346 -11.56 22.48 -10.55
N LYS A 347 -12.74 22.80 -9.98
CA LYS A 347 -13.99 22.05 -10.16
C LYS A 347 -14.64 22.41 -11.50
N ILE A 348 -14.02 22.03 -12.63
CA ILE A 348 -14.51 22.42 -13.95
C ILE A 348 -15.84 21.75 -14.32
N ASN A 349 -16.10 20.51 -13.90
CA ASN A 349 -17.37 19.83 -14.14
C ASN A 349 -18.44 20.37 -13.16
N LYS A 350 -19.40 21.14 -13.67
CA LYS A 350 -20.50 21.71 -12.86
C LYS A 350 -21.72 20.80 -12.74
N ARG A 351 -21.71 19.65 -13.43
CA ARG A 351 -22.75 18.60 -13.38
C ARG A 351 -22.32 17.38 -12.57
N GLY A 352 -21.02 17.24 -12.33
CA GLY A 352 -20.41 16.13 -11.61
C GLY A 352 -20.60 16.20 -10.09
N LYS A 353 -20.41 15.05 -9.45
CA LYS A 353 -20.51 14.83 -8.01
C LYS A 353 -19.45 15.66 -7.27
N ASP A 354 -19.86 16.56 -6.39
CA ASP A 354 -18.96 17.20 -5.43
C ASP A 354 -19.12 16.52 -4.06
N LEU A 355 -18.07 15.85 -3.58
CA LEU A 355 -18.10 15.23 -2.26
C LEU A 355 -18.11 16.27 -1.14
N GLY A 356 -17.52 17.45 -1.36
CA GLY A 356 -17.64 18.59 -0.44
C GLY A 356 -16.65 18.62 0.71
N PHE A 357 -15.54 17.88 0.64
CA PHE A 357 -14.52 17.89 1.68
C PHE A 357 -13.90 19.28 1.89
N THR A 358 -14.09 19.82 3.10
CA THR A 358 -13.46 21.06 3.55
C THR A 358 -12.01 20.81 4.00
N TYR A 359 -11.27 21.88 4.29
CA TYR A 359 -9.95 21.79 4.93
C TYR A 359 -10.00 21.14 6.33
N GLU A 360 -11.13 21.22 7.03
CA GLU A 360 -11.34 20.52 8.32
C GLU A 360 -11.41 19.01 8.14
N HIS A 361 -12.12 18.51 7.11
CA HIS A 361 -12.15 17.08 6.79
C HIS A 361 -10.76 16.54 6.48
N PHE A 362 -9.91 17.33 5.80
CA PHE A 362 -8.49 17.03 5.63
C PHE A 362 -7.76 16.92 6.97
N LEU A 363 -7.88 17.92 7.84
CA LEU A 363 -7.21 17.92 9.15
C LEU A 363 -7.62 16.74 10.04
N LEU A 364 -8.89 16.35 9.99
CA LEU A 364 -9.49 15.28 10.81
C LEU A 364 -9.23 13.88 10.24
N ASN A 365 -9.41 13.66 8.94
CA ASN A 365 -9.22 12.35 8.31
C ASN A 365 -7.74 11.98 8.12
N SER A 366 -6.84 12.97 8.17
CA SER A 366 -5.39 12.72 8.34
C SER A 366 -5.06 12.10 9.70
N GLU A 367 -5.94 12.23 10.70
CA GLU A 367 -5.76 11.72 12.06
C GLU A 367 -6.60 10.45 12.27
N TYR A 368 -7.52 10.48 13.25
CA TYR A 368 -8.31 9.35 13.71
C TYR A 368 -9.77 9.39 13.27
N THR A 369 -10.21 10.45 12.60
CA THR A 369 -11.63 10.65 12.31
C THR A 369 -12.08 9.87 11.08
N TYR A 370 -12.88 8.82 11.32
CA TYR A 370 -13.67 8.14 10.30
C TYR A 370 -14.77 9.10 9.81
N ILE A 371 -14.80 9.36 8.50
CA ILE A 371 -15.81 10.19 7.83
C ILE A 371 -16.71 9.32 6.94
N ASN A 372 -17.99 9.65 6.84
CA ASN A 372 -18.97 8.81 6.13
C ASN A 372 -20.07 9.65 5.49
N ASN A 373 -20.48 9.33 4.27
CA ASN A 373 -21.67 9.90 3.62
C ASN A 373 -22.35 8.86 2.71
N TYR A 374 -23.28 8.09 3.28
CA TYR A 374 -24.08 7.09 2.56
C TYR A 374 -24.84 7.67 1.34
N ILE A 375 -25.24 8.96 1.35
CA ILE A 375 -25.95 9.59 0.22
C ILE A 375 -25.01 9.82 -0.97
N LYS A 376 -23.75 10.16 -0.70
CA LYS A 376 -22.71 10.36 -1.74
C LYS A 376 -21.89 9.10 -2.04
N GLY A 377 -22.16 8.00 -1.34
CA GLY A 377 -21.57 6.68 -1.60
C GLY A 377 -20.10 6.53 -1.18
N PHE A 378 -19.63 7.28 -0.17
CA PHE A 378 -18.26 7.15 0.34
C PHE A 378 -18.22 6.95 1.87
N LYS A 379 -17.16 6.32 2.36
CA LYS A 379 -16.75 6.37 3.78
C LYS A 379 -15.26 6.05 3.91
N GLY A 380 -14.53 6.76 4.76
CA GLY A 380 -13.08 6.61 4.88
C GLY A 380 -12.60 6.70 6.32
N TYR A 381 -11.88 5.68 6.80
CA TYR A 381 -11.23 5.69 8.11
C TYR A 381 -10.25 6.86 8.22
N GLY A 382 -9.97 7.33 9.44
CA GLY A 382 -8.83 8.22 9.66
C GLY A 382 -7.53 7.47 9.42
N LEU A 383 -6.55 8.07 8.72
CA LEU A 383 -5.32 7.38 8.33
C LEU A 383 -4.58 6.77 9.53
N LYS A 384 -4.44 7.53 10.63
CA LYS A 384 -3.77 7.08 11.85
C LYS A 384 -4.57 6.02 12.60
N ASP A 385 -5.90 6.06 12.55
CA ASP A 385 -6.78 5.04 13.13
C ASP A 385 -6.67 3.71 12.37
N TRP A 386 -6.79 3.73 11.02
CA TRP A 386 -6.62 2.54 10.19
C TRP A 386 -5.27 1.86 10.44
N ILE A 387 -4.18 2.63 10.32
CA ILE A 387 -2.82 2.09 10.45
C ILE A 387 -2.61 1.48 11.83
N ARG A 388 -3.02 2.18 12.91
CA ARG A 388 -2.84 1.67 14.27
C ARG A 388 -3.69 0.45 14.58
N ARG A 389 -4.97 0.40 14.19
CA ARG A 389 -5.80 -0.80 14.42
C ARG A 389 -5.37 -1.98 13.55
N ARG A 390 -5.04 -1.76 12.26
CA ARG A 390 -4.52 -2.83 11.38
C ARG A 390 -3.18 -3.36 11.90
N TYR A 391 -2.30 -2.49 12.38
CA TYR A 391 -1.05 -2.90 13.04
C TYR A 391 -1.34 -3.71 14.32
N GLN A 392 -2.27 -3.26 15.18
CA GLN A 392 -2.65 -3.99 16.40
C GLN A 392 -3.23 -5.37 16.08
N PHE A 393 -4.11 -5.50 15.08
CA PHE A 393 -4.60 -6.80 14.62
C PHE A 393 -3.47 -7.68 14.08
N ALA A 394 -2.62 -7.14 13.19
CA ALA A 394 -1.50 -7.90 12.62
C ALA A 394 -0.53 -8.39 13.70
N ALA A 395 -0.27 -7.58 14.73
CA ALA A 395 0.58 -7.96 15.86
C ALA A 395 -0.02 -9.08 16.72
N ASN A 396 -1.35 -9.04 16.95
CA ASN A 396 -2.09 -10.07 17.68
C ASN A 396 -2.21 -11.39 16.89
N TYR A 397 -2.44 -11.31 15.57
CA TYR A 397 -2.69 -12.48 14.73
C TYR A 397 -1.40 -13.18 14.24
N TYR A 398 -0.34 -12.42 13.94
CA TYR A 398 0.92 -12.98 13.41
C TYR A 398 2.07 -12.99 14.43
N GLY A 399 1.86 -12.45 15.63
CA GLY A 399 2.86 -12.41 16.71
C GLY A 399 3.98 -11.42 16.40
N ILE A 400 3.78 -10.14 16.75
CA ILE A 400 4.74 -9.06 16.53
C ILE A 400 4.94 -8.29 17.83
N TYR A 401 6.19 -7.99 18.21
CA TYR A 401 6.49 -7.19 19.40
C TYR A 401 5.99 -5.75 19.26
N THR A 402 5.36 -5.23 20.32
CA THR A 402 4.74 -3.89 20.37
C THR A 402 5.15 -3.14 21.65
N ASP A 403 4.90 -1.83 21.71
CA ASP A 403 5.23 -0.97 22.86
C ASP A 403 4.56 -1.34 24.20
N THR A 404 3.55 -2.20 24.21
CA THR A 404 2.93 -2.67 25.46
C THR A 404 3.70 -3.81 26.13
N ASP A 405 4.69 -4.39 25.45
CA ASP A 405 5.56 -5.41 26.03
C ASP A 405 6.78 -4.75 26.68
N SER A 406 6.70 -4.55 28.01
CA SER A 406 7.76 -3.92 28.80
C SER A 406 9.03 -4.76 28.96
N SER A 407 9.07 -5.98 28.41
CA SER A 407 10.23 -6.86 28.48
C SER A 407 11.19 -6.75 27.29
N ILE A 408 10.78 -6.10 26.19
CA ILE A 408 11.56 -6.09 24.94
C ILE A 408 12.69 -5.07 24.95
N SER A 409 13.79 -5.41 24.27
CA SER A 409 14.76 -4.41 23.82
C SER A 409 14.25 -3.66 22.59
N SER A 410 14.69 -2.41 22.40
CA SER A 410 14.32 -1.59 21.24
C SER A 410 14.66 -2.24 19.89
N ASN A 411 15.60 -3.18 19.85
CA ASN A 411 15.95 -3.91 18.63
C ASN A 411 14.96 -5.03 18.25
N GLN A 412 14.08 -5.45 19.16
CA GLN A 412 13.01 -6.44 18.90
C GLN A 412 11.70 -5.79 18.44
N LYS A 413 11.50 -4.50 18.76
CA LYS A 413 10.27 -3.75 18.49
C LYS A 413 9.85 -3.79 17.01
N HIS A 414 8.56 -4.02 16.80
CA HIS A 414 7.88 -4.21 15.51
C HIS A 414 8.36 -5.43 14.68
N LYS A 415 9.17 -6.34 15.24
CA LYS A 415 9.57 -7.61 14.58
C LYS A 415 8.69 -8.77 15.03
N LEU A 416 8.72 -9.85 14.25
CA LEU A 416 8.06 -11.11 14.57
C LEU A 416 8.60 -11.71 15.88
N ILE A 417 7.70 -12.33 16.64
CA ILE A 417 7.98 -13.12 17.84
C ILE A 417 8.32 -14.55 17.38
N GLU A 418 9.44 -15.10 17.85
CA GLU A 418 9.81 -16.50 17.59
C GLU A 418 10.07 -17.26 18.91
N PRO A 419 9.56 -18.49 19.06
CA PRO A 419 8.68 -19.20 18.13
C PRO A 419 7.31 -18.51 17.97
N ARG A 420 6.68 -18.67 16.80
CA ARG A 420 5.36 -18.11 16.49
C ARG A 420 4.33 -18.40 17.61
N PRO A 421 3.70 -17.37 18.21
CA PRO A 421 2.62 -17.56 19.18
C PRO A 421 1.29 -17.88 18.48
N GLU A 422 0.33 -18.42 19.26
CA GLU A 422 -1.03 -18.70 18.79
C GLU A 422 -1.76 -17.41 18.33
N PRO A 423 -2.41 -17.40 17.14
CA PRO A 423 -3.08 -16.22 16.60
C PRO A 423 -4.24 -15.71 17.46
N VAL A 424 -4.11 -14.49 18.00
CA VAL A 424 -5.20 -13.81 18.73
C VAL A 424 -6.14 -13.12 17.74
N ILE A 425 -7.32 -13.71 17.51
CA ILE A 425 -8.33 -13.19 16.58
C ILE A 425 -9.20 -12.13 17.27
N LEU A 426 -8.98 -10.85 16.94
CA LEU A 426 -9.86 -9.77 17.38
C LEU A 426 -11.18 -9.78 16.60
N SER A 427 -12.28 -9.32 17.21
CA SER A 427 -13.58 -9.32 16.56
C SER A 427 -13.78 -8.08 15.67
N TYR A 428 -14.17 -8.29 14.42
CA TYR A 428 -14.66 -7.22 13.52
C TYR A 428 -16.06 -6.70 13.90
N LYS A 429 -16.74 -7.33 14.87
CA LYS A 429 -18.06 -6.91 15.39
C LYS A 429 -17.94 -5.77 16.42
N SER A 430 -17.11 -4.77 16.13
CA SER A 430 -16.96 -3.53 16.91
C SER A 430 -18.17 -2.62 16.71
N LYS A 431 -18.46 -1.72 17.67
CA LYS A 431 -19.50 -0.70 17.47
C LYS A 431 -18.91 0.50 16.73
N ILE A 432 -19.36 0.73 15.49
CA ILE A 432 -19.11 1.99 14.79
C ILE A 432 -20.15 3.00 15.29
N ASN A 433 -19.76 3.76 16.32
CA ASN A 433 -20.60 4.78 16.90
C ASN A 433 -20.73 5.96 15.93
N LYS A 434 -21.97 6.18 15.45
CA LYS A 434 -22.38 7.33 14.63
C LYS A 434 -22.48 8.56 15.52
N LYS A 435 -21.33 9.11 15.95
CA LYS A 435 -21.28 10.32 16.79
C LYS A 435 -21.69 11.54 15.97
N ILE A 436 -22.96 11.94 16.08
CA ILE A 436 -23.57 13.04 15.33
C ILE A 436 -23.09 14.44 15.82
N SER A 437 -21.79 14.58 16.12
CA SER A 437 -21.16 15.81 16.62
C SER A 437 -20.83 16.81 15.51
N GLY A 438 -21.78 17.02 14.58
CA GLY A 438 -21.62 17.90 13.43
C GLY A 438 -22.07 17.25 12.13
N ILE A 439 -23.37 17.35 11.82
CA ILE A 439 -23.83 17.23 10.43
C ILE A 439 -23.34 18.49 9.72
N THR A 440 -22.38 18.34 8.82
CA THR A 440 -22.01 19.43 7.89
C THR A 440 -23.16 19.65 6.90
N SER A 441 -23.24 20.83 6.28
CA SER A 441 -24.30 21.20 5.32
C SER A 441 -24.41 20.31 4.07
N LEU A 442 -23.56 19.28 3.96
CA LEU A 442 -23.48 18.31 2.88
C LEU A 442 -23.70 16.86 3.36
N ASN A 443 -24.23 16.67 4.57
CA ASN A 443 -24.54 15.39 5.22
C ASN A 443 -23.34 14.44 5.39
N ILE A 444 -22.13 14.99 5.59
CA ILE A 444 -20.97 14.19 6.00
C ILE A 444 -21.06 13.97 7.52
N LEU A 445 -21.02 12.70 7.92
CA LEU A 445 -21.03 12.24 9.30
C LEU A 445 -19.61 11.95 9.78
N TYR A 446 -19.36 12.27 11.04
CA TYR A 446 -18.19 11.82 11.78
C TYR A 446 -18.53 10.53 12.55
N GLN A 447 -17.59 9.58 12.60
CA GLN A 447 -17.77 8.28 13.24
C GLN A 447 -16.57 7.94 14.13
N THR A 448 -16.81 7.18 15.19
CA THR A 448 -15.77 6.63 16.08
C THR A 448 -15.96 5.12 16.22
N ILE A 449 -14.88 4.35 16.16
CA ILE A 449 -14.93 2.89 16.34
C ILE A 449 -14.62 2.59 17.81
N ASP A 450 -15.55 1.92 18.49
CA ASP A 450 -15.40 1.51 19.89
C ASP A 450 -14.68 0.15 20.01
N PRO A 451 -13.76 -0.01 20.98
CA PRO A 451 -13.25 1.06 21.84
C PRO A 451 -12.34 2.02 21.06
N PRO A 452 -12.25 3.30 21.47
CA PRO A 452 -11.26 4.22 20.91
C PRO A 452 -9.85 3.67 21.15
N LEU A 453 -8.93 3.93 20.23
CA LEU A 453 -7.52 3.63 20.47
C LEU A 453 -7.00 4.46 21.67
N PRO A 454 -6.14 3.90 22.54
CA PRO A 454 -5.43 4.70 23.53
C PRO A 454 -4.49 5.71 22.85
N ASP A 455 -4.07 6.75 23.55
CA ASP A 455 -3.05 7.67 23.05
C ASP A 455 -1.74 6.94 22.71
N TYR A 456 -1.03 7.42 21.69
CA TYR A 456 0.25 6.86 21.26
C TYR A 456 1.20 7.98 20.83
N ILE A 457 2.45 7.89 21.28
CA ILE A 457 3.51 8.84 20.98
C ILE A 457 4.59 8.07 20.22
N PRO A 458 4.81 8.35 18.92
CA PRO A 458 5.87 7.73 18.14
C PRO A 458 7.26 7.87 18.78
N ASP A 459 7.97 6.75 18.89
CA ASP A 459 9.40 6.72 19.18
C ASP A 459 10.17 7.20 17.95
N LYS A 460 10.59 8.46 18.01
CA LYS A 460 11.34 9.14 16.96
C LYS A 460 12.77 8.61 16.78
N THR A 461 13.20 7.65 17.62
CA THR A 461 14.48 6.95 17.47
C THR A 461 14.34 5.63 16.71
N TYR A 462 13.12 5.13 16.50
CA TYR A 462 12.89 3.96 15.68
C TYR A 462 13.16 4.25 14.20
N ALA A 463 14.17 3.59 13.63
CA ALA A 463 14.52 3.74 12.22
C ALA A 463 15.06 2.43 11.63
N ASN A 464 14.28 1.80 10.75
CA ASN A 464 14.71 0.63 10.01
C ASN A 464 15.17 1.02 8.59
N HIS A 465 16.42 1.49 8.49
CA HIS A 465 17.06 1.88 7.23
C HIS A 465 17.72 0.71 6.47
N GLN A 466 17.50 -0.53 6.88
CA GLN A 466 18.07 -1.69 6.19
C GLN A 466 17.45 -1.83 4.79
N ILE A 467 18.30 -2.07 3.78
CA ILE A 467 17.87 -2.33 2.40
C ILE A 467 16.94 -3.56 2.40
N PRO A 468 15.70 -3.48 1.86
CA PRO A 468 14.81 -4.62 1.80
C PRO A 468 15.37 -5.70 0.86
N ILE A 469 15.37 -6.96 1.33
CA ILE A 469 15.84 -8.14 0.56
C ILE A 469 14.79 -9.25 0.45
N LEU A 470 13.85 -9.33 1.38
CA LEU A 470 12.80 -10.36 1.39
C LEU A 470 11.66 -9.94 0.44
N GLY A 471 11.24 -10.83 -0.46
CA GLY A 471 10.16 -10.59 -1.43
C GLY A 471 10.32 -9.33 -2.29
N VAL A 472 11.56 -8.87 -2.51
CA VAL A 472 11.84 -7.83 -3.51
C VAL A 472 12.11 -8.48 -4.86
N ASN A 473 11.82 -7.76 -5.95
CA ASN A 473 11.90 -8.32 -7.30
C ASN A 473 13.32 -8.83 -7.66
N GLN A 474 13.45 -10.14 -7.80
CA GLN A 474 14.75 -10.81 -7.92
C GLN A 474 15.48 -10.49 -9.23
N TYR A 475 14.76 -10.29 -10.33
CA TYR A 475 15.38 -9.89 -11.60
C TYR A 475 16.16 -8.57 -11.45
N ASN A 476 15.62 -7.59 -10.71
CA ASN A 476 16.30 -6.32 -10.48
C ASN A 476 17.44 -6.39 -9.46
N LEU A 477 17.46 -7.35 -8.53
CA LEU A 477 18.65 -7.61 -7.70
C LEU A 477 19.80 -8.17 -8.57
N ASN A 478 19.55 -9.25 -9.30
CA ASN A 478 20.56 -9.93 -10.13
C ASN A 478 21.10 -9.03 -11.25
N ARG A 479 20.26 -8.17 -11.84
CA ARG A 479 20.66 -7.17 -12.83
C ARG A 479 21.52 -6.03 -12.24
N LYS A 480 21.40 -5.75 -10.94
CA LYS A 480 22.26 -4.76 -10.25
C LYS A 480 23.61 -5.35 -9.87
N SER A 481 23.65 -6.59 -9.35
CA SER A 481 24.92 -7.25 -8.98
C SER A 481 25.82 -7.54 -10.20
N THR A 482 25.24 -8.00 -11.30
CA THR A 482 25.99 -8.18 -12.57
C THR A 482 26.55 -6.86 -13.11
N LYS A 483 25.82 -5.74 -12.97
CA LYS A 483 26.34 -4.41 -13.30
C LYS A 483 27.49 -3.97 -12.40
N SER A 484 27.41 -4.17 -11.08
CA SER A 484 28.53 -3.79 -10.19
C SER A 484 29.80 -4.60 -10.50
N ILE A 485 29.66 -5.91 -10.74
CA ILE A 485 30.79 -6.78 -11.16
C ILE A 485 31.39 -6.29 -12.48
N SER A 486 30.56 -5.99 -13.49
CA SER A 486 31.01 -5.48 -14.79
C SER A 486 31.74 -4.13 -14.66
N SER A 487 31.26 -3.22 -13.79
CA SER A 487 31.99 -1.96 -13.53
C SER A 487 33.32 -2.18 -12.82
N THR A 488 33.47 -3.19 -11.96
CA THR A 488 34.76 -3.51 -11.32
C THR A 488 35.78 -4.03 -12.33
N ILE A 489 35.36 -4.90 -13.26
CA ILE A 489 36.23 -5.45 -14.31
C ILE A 489 36.73 -4.34 -15.27
N LEU A 490 35.92 -3.30 -15.51
CA LEU A 490 36.28 -2.17 -16.37
C LEU A 490 37.38 -1.26 -15.79
N TYR A 491 37.70 -1.34 -14.50
CA TYR A 491 38.79 -0.56 -13.88
C TYR A 491 40.13 -1.31 -13.80
N THR A 492 40.20 -2.60 -14.18
CA THR A 492 41.46 -3.38 -14.18
C THR A 492 42.08 -3.50 -15.57
N ASN A 493 42.28 -2.36 -16.25
CA ASN A 493 43.08 -2.25 -17.46
C ASN A 493 44.19 -1.20 -17.27
N THR A 494 45.19 -1.54 -16.44
CA THR A 494 46.44 -0.76 -16.30
C THR A 494 47.61 -1.64 -16.69
N THR A 495 48.42 -1.16 -17.63
CA THR A 495 49.46 -1.94 -18.31
C THR A 495 50.66 -2.24 -17.40
N THR A 496 50.98 -3.51 -17.19
CA THR A 496 52.25 -3.96 -16.60
C THR A 496 53.01 -4.92 -17.52
N LYS A 497 54.34 -4.77 -17.58
CA LYS A 497 55.22 -5.43 -18.54
C LYS A 497 55.39 -6.93 -18.26
N ILE A 498 55.58 -7.70 -19.32
CA ILE A 498 56.04 -9.09 -19.28
C ILE A 498 57.50 -9.12 -18.81
N ILE A 499 57.79 -9.90 -17.77
CA ILE A 499 59.13 -10.37 -17.37
C ILE A 499 59.00 -11.87 -17.01
N PRO A 500 59.97 -12.76 -17.33
CA PRO A 500 59.73 -14.19 -17.36
C PRO A 500 59.67 -14.92 -16.00
N THR A 501 59.05 -16.09 -16.06
CA THR A 501 58.89 -17.16 -15.07
C THR A 501 60.04 -17.41 -14.08
N THR A 502 59.67 -17.76 -12.86
CA THR A 502 60.38 -18.80 -12.08
C THR A 502 59.36 -19.63 -11.29
N THR A 503 59.53 -20.96 -11.27
CA THR A 503 58.46 -21.88 -10.85
C THR A 503 58.76 -22.50 -9.47
N THR A 504 57.89 -22.26 -8.48
CA THR A 504 57.94 -22.97 -7.20
C THR A 504 56.53 -23.41 -6.76
N LYS A 505 56.35 -24.71 -6.52
CA LYS A 505 55.13 -25.26 -5.88
C LYS A 505 55.26 -25.11 -4.36
N VAL A 506 54.16 -24.89 -3.64
CA VAL A 506 53.86 -25.64 -2.39
C VAL A 506 52.40 -25.48 -1.92
N LYS A 507 51.89 -26.60 -1.39
CA LYS A 507 50.66 -26.93 -0.66
C LYS A 507 49.63 -25.83 -0.27
N THR A 508 48.38 -26.15 -0.55
CA THR A 508 47.17 -25.73 0.19
C THR A 508 47.27 -26.07 1.69
N ILE A 509 46.68 -25.22 2.56
CA ILE A 509 46.37 -25.55 3.96
C ILE A 509 44.88 -25.29 4.20
N THR A 510 44.20 -26.25 4.81
CA THR A 510 42.77 -26.18 5.16
C THR A 510 42.65 -26.16 6.68
N ASN A 511 42.17 -25.06 7.27
CA ASN A 511 42.00 -24.95 8.71
C ASN A 511 40.57 -25.32 9.13
N THR A 512 40.41 -26.50 9.71
CA THR A 512 39.22 -26.88 10.48
C THR A 512 39.45 -26.56 11.95
N ILE A 513 38.51 -25.86 12.61
CA ILE A 513 38.56 -25.63 14.06
C ILE A 513 37.29 -26.20 14.69
N THR A 514 37.48 -27.22 15.53
CA THR A 514 36.45 -27.86 16.34
C THR A 514 36.24 -27.07 17.64
N SER A 515 34.99 -26.86 18.05
CA SER A 515 34.63 -26.38 19.39
C SER A 515 34.12 -27.53 20.26
N ILE A 516 34.36 -27.46 21.57
CA ILE A 516 34.18 -28.57 22.52
C ILE A 516 32.99 -28.30 23.43
N THR A 517 32.05 -29.25 23.50
CA THR A 517 30.87 -29.18 24.39
C THR A 517 31.16 -29.88 25.72
N THR A 518 31.16 -29.14 26.82
CA THR A 518 31.27 -29.71 28.18
C THR A 518 29.87 -30.02 28.73
N ILE A 519 29.66 -31.25 29.21
CA ILE A 519 28.37 -31.70 29.75
C ILE A 519 28.48 -31.90 31.27
N THR A 520 27.66 -31.19 32.04
CA THR A 520 27.48 -31.42 33.49
C THR A 520 26.14 -32.11 33.72
N LYS A 521 26.13 -33.24 34.46
CA LYS A 521 24.92 -34.02 34.75
C LYS A 521 24.51 -33.90 36.22
N THR A 522 23.21 -33.73 36.46
CA THR A 522 22.61 -33.85 37.80
C THR A 522 21.30 -34.64 37.72
N LYS A 523 21.12 -35.63 38.61
CA LYS A 523 19.83 -36.32 38.90
C LYS A 523 19.21 -35.64 40.15
N THR A 524 17.93 -35.72 40.52
CA THR A 524 16.75 -36.51 40.06
C THR A 524 15.52 -35.56 40.18
N LYS A 525 14.23 -35.88 40.39
CA LYS A 525 13.44 -37.09 40.72
C LYS A 525 12.00 -36.90 40.19
N THR A 526 11.32 -37.97 39.76
CA THR A 526 9.92 -37.91 39.29
C THR A 526 8.90 -37.90 40.45
N SER A 527 7.79 -37.17 40.29
CA SER A 527 6.54 -37.28 41.04
C SER A 527 5.36 -37.07 40.09
N ILE A 528 4.19 -37.61 40.42
CA ILE A 528 2.96 -37.54 39.60
C ILE A 528 1.88 -36.80 40.40
N ILE A 529 1.27 -35.77 39.81
CA ILE A 529 0.05 -35.10 40.30
C ILE A 529 -0.84 -34.77 39.08
N GLU A 530 -2.16 -34.87 39.26
CA GLU A 530 -3.20 -34.59 38.25
C GLU A 530 -3.47 -33.07 38.05
N PRO A 531 -4.18 -32.65 36.98
CA PRO A 531 -4.07 -31.30 36.47
C PRO A 531 -4.83 -30.23 37.29
N THR A 532 -4.16 -29.10 37.52
CA THR A 532 -4.76 -27.86 38.04
C THR A 532 -4.84 -26.77 36.97
N VAL A 533 -5.90 -25.98 37.02
CA VAL A 533 -6.27 -24.93 36.04
C VAL A 533 -5.12 -23.93 35.79
N GLU A 534 -4.79 -23.68 34.53
CA GLU A 534 -3.88 -22.58 34.13
C GLU A 534 -4.61 -21.22 34.18
N SER A 535 -4.23 -20.34 35.11
CA SER A 535 -4.73 -18.95 35.14
C SER A 535 -3.78 -17.93 35.79
N GLU A 536 -2.48 -17.99 35.46
CA GLU A 536 -1.48 -16.97 35.79
C GLU A 536 -0.71 -16.58 34.51
N ASN A 537 -0.85 -15.37 33.97
CA ASN A 537 -0.18 -14.17 34.48
C ASN A 537 -0.93 -12.85 34.16
N ASN A 538 -2.24 -12.88 33.96
CA ASN A 538 -2.98 -11.68 33.52
C ASN A 538 -3.80 -11.01 34.65
N PRO A 539 -3.32 -9.90 35.27
CA PRO A 539 -3.99 -9.28 36.42
C PRO A 539 -5.32 -8.54 36.12
N CYS A 540 -5.66 -8.25 34.86
CA CYS A 540 -6.96 -7.66 34.50
C CYS A 540 -7.44 -8.03 33.08
N PRO A 541 -8.76 -8.02 32.80
CA PRO A 541 -9.30 -8.39 31.50
C PRO A 541 -8.71 -7.62 30.30
N GLY A 542 -8.38 -6.33 30.47
CA GLY A 542 -8.02 -5.41 29.40
C GLY A 542 -6.57 -5.45 28.89
N ILE A 543 -5.63 -6.16 29.54
CA ILE A 543 -4.24 -6.27 29.05
C ILE A 543 -4.20 -6.89 27.65
N LYS A 544 -5.03 -7.92 27.40
CA LYS A 544 -5.20 -8.57 26.08
C LYS A 544 -5.76 -7.63 24.99
N LEU A 545 -6.19 -6.42 25.36
CA LEU A 545 -6.71 -5.38 24.47
C LEU A 545 -5.80 -4.15 24.42
N GLY A 546 -4.63 -4.18 25.08
CA GLY A 546 -3.65 -3.09 25.12
C GLY A 546 -3.87 -2.06 26.23
N TYR A 547 -4.68 -2.36 27.25
CA TYR A 547 -4.96 -1.46 28.38
C TYR A 547 -4.25 -1.90 29.66
N SER A 548 -3.66 -0.94 30.38
CA SER A 548 -3.12 -1.19 31.72
C SER A 548 -4.22 -1.49 32.73
N CYS A 549 -3.89 -2.25 33.78
CA CYS A 549 -4.81 -2.46 34.89
C CYS A 549 -4.94 -1.20 35.76
N CYS A 550 -6.14 -0.96 36.31
CA CYS A 550 -6.35 0.12 37.26
C CYS A 550 -5.62 -0.16 38.57
N GLU A 551 -5.13 0.89 39.22
CA GLU A 551 -4.64 0.85 40.60
C GLU A 551 -5.81 0.52 41.55
N LYS A 552 -6.96 1.18 41.37
CA LYS A 552 -8.15 1.06 42.23
C LYS A 552 -9.27 0.22 41.60
N CYS A 553 -10.16 -0.30 42.44
CA CYS A 553 -11.28 -1.17 42.05
C CYS A 553 -12.57 -0.44 41.62
N ASN A 554 -12.52 0.88 41.40
CA ASN A 554 -13.71 1.70 41.15
C ASN A 554 -14.14 1.62 39.68
N SER A 555 -15.03 0.68 39.32
CA SER A 555 -15.62 0.62 37.97
C SER A 555 -16.44 1.89 37.67
N LEU A 556 -16.22 2.47 36.48
CA LEU A 556 -17.06 3.51 35.88
C LEU A 556 -17.96 2.94 34.77
N ILE A 557 -17.48 1.92 34.05
CA ILE A 557 -18.18 1.27 32.93
C ILE A 557 -17.87 -0.23 32.96
N THR A 558 -18.89 -1.07 32.81
CA THR A 558 -18.73 -2.53 32.66
C THR A 558 -19.33 -2.98 31.33
N ASN A 559 -18.62 -3.87 30.63
CA ASN A 559 -19.04 -4.45 29.35
C ASN A 559 -18.60 -5.93 29.27
N LYS A 560 -18.86 -6.59 28.13
CA LYS A 560 -18.50 -8.01 27.88
C LYS A 560 -16.99 -8.30 28.01
N ASP A 561 -16.14 -7.27 27.91
CA ASP A 561 -14.69 -7.38 27.86
C ASP A 561 -14.03 -7.09 29.22
N GLY A 562 -14.80 -6.57 30.20
CA GLY A 562 -14.37 -6.32 31.58
C GLY A 562 -15.10 -5.14 32.24
N SER A 563 -14.70 -4.80 33.45
CA SER A 563 -14.96 -3.48 34.06
C SER A 563 -13.79 -2.54 33.81
N TRP A 564 -14.08 -1.24 33.76
CA TRP A 564 -13.17 -0.19 33.29
C TRP A 564 -13.28 1.05 34.15
N SER A 565 -12.16 1.77 34.33
CA SER A 565 -12.11 3.06 35.03
C SER A 565 -11.25 4.07 34.31
N LEU A 566 -11.16 5.29 34.87
CA LEU A 566 -10.36 6.39 34.36
C LEU A 566 -9.40 6.86 35.47
N GLU A 567 -8.11 6.57 35.31
CA GLU A 567 -7.06 6.96 36.26
C GLU A 567 -5.97 7.74 35.52
N ASN A 568 -5.52 8.87 36.09
CA ASN A 568 -4.54 9.77 35.47
C ASN A 568 -4.90 10.15 34.01
N PHE A 569 -6.20 10.38 33.77
CA PHE A 569 -6.84 10.63 32.46
C PHE A 569 -6.72 9.51 31.41
N LYS A 570 -6.27 8.31 31.80
CA LYS A 570 -6.18 7.13 30.93
C LYS A 570 -7.25 6.10 31.31
N ILE A 571 -7.81 5.42 30.31
CA ILE A 571 -8.71 4.29 30.53
C ILE A 571 -7.88 3.10 31.00
N CYS A 572 -8.31 2.46 32.07
CA CYS A 572 -7.70 1.27 32.65
C CYS A 572 -8.74 0.16 32.85
N SER A 573 -8.29 -1.09 32.92
CA SER A 573 -9.15 -2.24 33.18
C SER A 573 -9.10 -2.66 34.65
N ILE A 574 -10.25 -2.88 35.27
CA ILE A 574 -10.36 -3.30 36.67
C ILE A 574 -9.73 -4.70 36.84
N LYS A 575 -8.89 -4.86 37.88
CA LYS A 575 -8.20 -6.12 38.18
C LYS A 575 -9.18 -7.25 38.47
N TYR A 576 -8.79 -8.49 38.19
CA TYR A 576 -9.58 -9.66 38.61
C TYR A 576 -9.73 -9.74 40.14
N SER A 577 -8.74 -9.24 40.90
CA SER A 577 -8.75 -9.14 42.36
C SER A 577 -9.65 -8.02 42.93
N CYS A 578 -10.54 -7.44 42.12
CA CYS A 578 -11.48 -6.37 42.51
C CYS A 578 -12.95 -6.81 42.45
N PHE A 579 -13.21 -8.11 42.27
CA PHE A 579 -14.51 -8.74 42.13
C PHE A 579 -14.70 -9.83 43.18
#